data_AF-A0A167CG90-F1
#
_entry.id   AF-A0A167CG90-F1
#
_cell.length_a   1.000
_cell.length_b   1.000
_cell.length_c   1.000
_cell.angle_alpha   90.00
_cell.angle_beta   90.00
_cell.angle_gamma   90.00
#
_symmetry.space_group_name_H-M   'P 1'
#
loop_
_entity.id
_entity.type
_entity.pdbx_description
1 polymer ?
#
loop_
_entity_poly.entity_id
_entity_poly.type
_entity_poly.pdbx_seq_one_letter_code
_entity_poly.pdbx_strand_id
1 'polypeptide(L)' 'MAHGQDPSRIRFKFAYQYIAAQLIVMAAAQPLSRTGARLAELRAGIGNLLLEDRSRPSRPRTVKISKTRYPVDRNAAPLK' A
#
# COMPACT_ATOMS: atom_id res chain seq x y z
N MET A 1 -16.24 10.04 4.70
CA MET A 1 -15.69 9.90 3.34
C MET A 1 -14.24 10.35 3.37
N ALA A 2 -13.32 9.59 2.78
CA ALA A 2 -11.95 10.05 2.54
C ALA A 2 -11.90 11.05 1.37
N HIS A 3 -12.75 12.06 1.38
CA HIS A 3 -12.63 13.20 0.46
C HIS A 3 -11.41 14.01 0.90
N GLY A 4 -10.44 14.20 0.00
CA GLY A 4 -9.20 14.94 0.27
C GLY A 4 -7.94 14.10 0.48
N GLN A 5 -8.02 12.77 0.38
CA GLN A 5 -6.82 11.93 0.31
C GLN A 5 -6.22 11.96 -1.10
N ASP A 6 -4.90 12.07 -1.20
CA ASP A 6 -4.20 12.08 -2.47
C ASP A 6 -4.37 10.72 -3.19
N PRO A 7 -4.96 10.69 -4.40
CA PRO A 7 -5.12 9.47 -5.19
C PRO A 7 -3.80 8.74 -5.46
N SER A 8 -2.67 9.46 -5.49
CA SER A 8 -1.34 8.87 -5.70
C SER A 8 -0.95 7.88 -4.60
N ARG A 9 -1.56 8.00 -3.41
CA ARG A 9 -1.26 7.20 -2.23
C ARG A 9 -2.02 5.87 -2.19
N ILE A 10 -2.82 5.56 -3.19
CA ILE A 10 -3.57 4.30 -3.23
C ILE A 10 -2.71 3.15 -3.76
N ARG A 11 -2.88 1.95 -3.20
CA ARG A 11 -2.31 0.71 -3.75
C ARG A 11 -3.01 0.33 -5.07
N PHE A 12 -2.56 0.92 -6.18
CA PHE A 12 -3.23 0.82 -7.49
C PHE A 12 -3.65 -0.60 -7.89
N LYS A 13 -2.74 -1.58 -7.85
CA LYS A 13 -3.02 -2.97 -8.25
C LYS A 13 -4.17 -3.58 -7.45
N PHE A 14 -4.14 -3.41 -6.13
CA PHE A 14 -5.17 -3.94 -5.24
C PHE A 14 -6.49 -3.17 -5.37
N ALA A 15 -6.42 -1.85 -5.55
CA ALA A 15 -7.61 -1.02 -5.77
C ALA A 15 -8.35 -1.39 -7.05
N TYR A 16 -7.62 -1.56 -8.16
CA TYR A 16 -8.20 -2.01 -9.43
C TYR A 16 -8.89 -3.36 -9.29
N GLN A 17 -8.22 -4.35 -8.69
CA GLN A 17 -8.79 -5.68 -8.48
C GLN A 17 -10.02 -5.66 -7.58
N TYR A 18 -10.00 -4.87 -6.50
CA TYR A 18 -11.11 -4.72 -5.58
C TYR A 18 -12.34 -4.09 -6.26
N ILE A 19 -12.14 -3.01 -7.02
CA ILE A 19 -13.22 -2.36 -7.78
C ILE A 19 -13.81 -3.33 -8.80
N ALA A 20 -12.96 -4.03 -9.58
CA ALA A 20 -13.43 -4.99 -10.57
C ALA A 20 -14.27 -6.11 -9.93
N ALA A 21 -13.80 -6.70 -8.83
CA ALA A 21 -14.51 -7.76 -8.13
C ALA A 21 -15.88 -7.27 -7.59
N GLN A 22 -15.93 -6.09 -6.99
CA GLN A 22 -17.17 -5.53 -6.46
C GLN A 22 -18.18 -5.20 -7.56
N LEU A 23 -17.72 -4.69 -8.71
CA LEU A 23 -18.59 -4.42 -9.86
C LEU A 23 -19.16 -5.71 -10.46
N ILE A 24 -18.37 -6.78 -10.57
CA ILE A 24 -18.84 -8.10 -11.04
C ILE A 24 -19.94 -8.63 -10.11
N VAL A 25 -19.70 -8.60 -8.79
CA VAL A 25 -20.69 -9.05 -7.80
C VAL A 25 -21.96 -8.19 -7.90
N MET A 26 -21.82 -6.88 -8.00
CA MET A 26 -22.96 -5.96 -8.11
C MET A 26 -23.80 -6.19 -9.36
N ALA A 27 -23.18 -6.52 -10.50
CA ALA A 27 -23.88 -6.71 -11.77
C ALA A 27 -24.94 -7.83 -11.72
N ALA A 28 -24.70 -8.87 -10.91
CA ALA A 28 -25.62 -9.99 -10.73
C ALA A 28 -26.54 -9.85 -9.50
N ALA A 29 -26.44 -8.75 -8.74
CA ALA A 29 -26.97 -8.70 -7.39
C ALA A 29 -28.36 -8.03 -7.30
N GLN A 30 -29.34 -8.80 -6.81
CA GLN A 30 -30.70 -8.33 -6.49
C GLN A 30 -30.84 -8.07 -4.97
N PRO A 31 -31.70 -7.13 -4.48
CA PRO A 31 -32.49 -6.16 -5.22
C PRO A 31 -31.68 -4.96 -5.75
N LEU A 32 -32.08 -4.42 -6.90
CA LEU A 32 -31.52 -3.19 -7.49
C LEU A 32 -31.61 -1.97 -6.55
N SER A 33 -32.61 -1.93 -5.67
CA SER A 33 -32.78 -0.87 -4.67
C SER A 33 -31.60 -0.77 -3.69
N ARG A 34 -30.83 -1.86 -3.50
CA ARG A 34 -29.65 -1.86 -2.62
C ARG A 34 -28.36 -1.35 -3.29
N THR A 35 -28.40 -0.99 -4.58
CA THR A 35 -27.21 -0.57 -5.33
C THR A 35 -26.51 0.63 -4.67
N GLY A 36 -27.26 1.61 -4.16
CA GLY A 36 -26.69 2.76 -3.46
C GLY A 36 -25.89 2.38 -2.21
N ALA A 37 -26.40 1.44 -1.41
CA ALA A 37 -25.71 0.93 -0.23
C ALA A 37 -24.41 0.18 -0.61
N ARG A 38 -24.46 -0.65 -1.66
CA ARG A 38 -23.27 -1.38 -2.16
C ARG A 38 -22.19 -0.43 -2.70
N LEU A 39 -22.59 0.63 -3.40
CA LEU A 39 -21.67 1.68 -3.85
C LEU A 39 -21.05 2.44 -2.67
N ALA A 40 -21.81 2.68 -1.60
CA ALA A 40 -21.30 3.30 -0.38
C ALA A 40 -20.28 2.38 0.33
N GLU A 41 -20.55 1.08 0.40
CA GLU A 41 -19.64 0.06 0.93
C GLU A 41 -18.35 -0.06 0.10
N LEU A 42 -18.47 -0.15 -1.24
CA LEU A 42 -17.34 -0.12 -2.17
C LEU A 42 -16.46 1.10 -1.90
N ARG A 43 -17.07 2.28 -1.79
CA ARG A 43 -16.36 3.53 -1.53
C ARG A 43 -15.69 3.55 -0.15
N ALA A 44 -16.30 2.95 0.87
CA ALA A 44 -15.69 2.81 2.19
C ALA A 44 -14.49 1.86 2.16
N GLY A 45 -14.61 0.72 1.46
CA GLY A 45 -13.55 -0.29 1.35
C GLY A 45 -12.31 0.20 0.60
N ILE A 46 -12.47 1.09 -0.38
CA ILE A 46 -11.34 1.73 -1.09
C ILE A 46 -10.41 2.48 -0.13
N GLY A 47 -10.94 3.07 0.95
CA GLY A 47 -10.13 3.78 1.96
C GLY A 47 -9.07 2.89 2.63
N ASN A 48 -9.36 1.60 2.80
CA ASN A 48 -8.43 0.64 3.40
C ASN A 48 -7.25 0.28 2.48
N LEU A 49 -7.29 0.70 1.22
CA LEU A 49 -6.26 0.44 0.22
C LEU A 49 -5.26 1.60 0.09
N LEU A 50 -5.44 2.67 0.86
CA LEU A 50 -4.47 3.75 0.96
C LEU A 50 -3.19 3.27 1.66
N LEU A 51 -2.05 3.80 1.23
CA LEU A 51 -0.75 3.54 1.85
C LEU A 51 -0.68 4.18 3.23
N GLU A 52 -0.44 3.35 4.24
CA GLU A 52 -0.08 3.79 5.59
C GLU A 52 1.29 4.45 5.59
N ASP A 53 1.36 5.70 6.05
CA ASP A 53 2.64 6.32 6.38
C ASP A 53 3.21 5.69 7.64
N ARG A 54 4.28 4.92 7.47
CA ARG A 54 5.07 4.43 8.59
C ARG A 54 6.23 5.37 8.80
N SER A 55 6.44 5.80 10.05
CA SER A 55 7.61 6.60 10.37
C SER A 55 8.88 5.85 9.95
N ARG A 56 9.74 6.54 9.20
CA ARG A 56 11.04 5.99 8.84
C ARG A 56 11.80 5.74 10.14
N PRO A 57 12.36 4.54 10.37
CA PRO A 57 13.20 4.31 11.53
C PRO A 57 14.34 5.34 11.56
N SER A 58 14.55 5.97 12.72
CA SER A 58 15.59 6.99 12.91
C SER A 58 17.01 6.43 12.67
N ARG A 59 17.19 5.12 12.86
CA ARG A 59 18.47 4.43 12.70
C ARG A 59 18.44 3.46 11.52
N PRO A 60 19.59 3.25 10.84
CA PRO A 60 19.72 2.20 9.83
C PRO A 60 19.31 0.84 10.41
N ARG A 61 18.67 0.00 9.60
CA ARG A 61 18.38 -1.38 10.03
C ARG A 61 19.70 -2.12 10.20
N THR A 62 19.92 -2.71 11.37
CA THR A 62 21.05 -3.60 11.59
C THR A 62 20.86 -4.84 10.71
N VAL A 63 21.70 -4.98 9.69
CA VAL A 63 21.75 -6.18 8.87
C VAL A 63 22.85 -7.08 9.43
N LYS A 64 22.59 -8.38 9.59
CA LYS A 64 23.63 -9.34 9.94
C LYS A 64 24.67 -9.37 8.81
N ILE A 65 25.84 -8.80 9.07
CA ILE A 65 26.97 -8.83 8.14
C ILE A 65 27.51 -10.26 8.15
N SER A 66 27.63 -10.89 6.97
CA SER A 66 28.27 -12.19 6.88
C SER A 66 29.72 -12.06 7.35
N LYS A 67 30.22 -13.04 8.11
CA LYS A 67 31.61 -13.06 8.59
C LYS A 67 32.65 -13.17 7.45
N THR A 68 32.18 -13.39 6.22
CA THR A 68 32.97 -13.40 4.98
C THR A 68 33.11 -12.03 4.33
N ARG A 69 32.42 -10.99 4.83
CA ARG A 69 32.65 -9.62 4.39
C ARG A 69 33.88 -9.09 5.12
N TYR A 70 34.90 -8.67 4.38
CA TYR A 70 36.06 -7.99 4.97
C TYR A 70 35.57 -6.81 5.83
N PRO A 71 36.05 -6.65 7.08
CA PRO A 71 35.71 -5.49 7.88
C PRO A 71 36.08 -4.22 7.10
N VAL A 72 35.13 -3.31 6.98
CA VAL A 72 35.38 -2.02 6.30
C VAL A 72 36.31 -1.22 7.20
N ASP A 73 37.58 -1.11 6.81
CA ASP A 73 38.53 -0.22 7.44
C ASP A 73 38.16 1.22 7.10
N ARG A 74 37.71 1.97 8.11
CA ARG A 74 37.29 3.37 7.97
C ARG A 74 38.46 4.34 7.95
N ASN A 75 39.66 3.87 8.27
CA ASN A 75 40.89 4.65 8.25
C ASN A 75 41.73 4.37 6.99
N ALA A 76 41.28 3.45 6.13
CA ALA A 76 41.97 3.15 4.89
C ALA A 76 41.95 4.37 3.95
N ALA A 77 43.08 4.59 3.28
CA ALA A 77 43.17 5.64 2.27
C ALA A 77 42.19 5.37 1.12
N PRO A 78 41.61 6.41 0.49
CA PRO A 78 40.74 6.24 -0.66
C PRO A 78 41.45 5.47 -1.76
N LEU A 79 40.78 4.46 -2.31
CA LEU A 79 41.29 3.76 -3.50
C LEU A 79 41.22 4.75 -4.68
N LYS A 80 42.33 4.85 -5.41
CA LYS A 80 42.46 5.71 -6.60
C LYS A 80 41.52 5.29 -7.71
#